data_AF-S8GLP8-F1
#
_entry.id   AF-S8GLP8-F1
#
_cell.length_a   1.000
_cell.length_b   1.000
_cell.length_c   1.000
_cell.angle_alpha   90.00
_cell.angle_beta   90.00
_cell.angle_gamma   90.00
#
_symmetry.space_group_name_H-M   'P 1'
#
loop_
_entity.id
_entity.type
_entity.pdbx_description
1 polymer ?
#
loop_
_entity_poly.entity_id
_entity_poly.type
_entity_poly.pdbx_seq_one_letter_code
_entity_poly.pdbx_strand_id
1 'polypeptide(L)'
;MASDSPAAPSPFENSSRAPKQPQESSSSSSSSSSSSSSSASSSSSSASSFSSSWPGCSSHFRRWIFRPEALQALRGHTHEAACVSLLRLKRCRKRASETSEVADASASFPSLRSLLDLTEYFAFQLVLICKRKRVKLPVIETACVYLHRFFCMRSPLAFDIRLVIFACLLLALKAEDVARHYSLGDLLGDIAELDIGEVLRLELPVCEALDFHMLVLHTRGPLATLLRQIFFLSLGAERANGSRNSRKRRREVRESLSDDGEKRETERAARGEAAESRRAAVEPPDNLEAEEAEWRLPLPPALRKLQEQSEAEIVLMFVSSTLPLVHPPGVLAVAAVLAAAANSSCAEALAAAGVANVEKLVKLAVCQPALPERTLKRKAEPCDETPQGVKRAKHEELAERAKMEDEGAQTEAAGVTNASAGGEEADEEREEEIEEIWNNCLQTSIAHIHEELRRIRELQNRVQNQQVGESMGQILEACIDAIEEQQAEAEFDSWESARRGSDDKKEKRKKKEKKKKKRREQTDAPPDDAQRGGDPVSPKAASFSASQINLVREKHGGQEGGETQDFAPGSVADESGEVQNDEQATSSDVASSVVTSSRP
;
A
#
# COMPACT_ATOMS: atom_id res chain seq x y z
N MET A 1 -15.01 42.31 -0.39
CA MET A 1 -13.87 42.35 -1.31
C MET A 1 -13.01 41.15 -0.97
N ALA A 2 -12.82 40.29 -1.98
CA ALA A 2 -12.38 38.91 -1.83
C ALA A 2 -10.98 38.81 -1.24
N SER A 3 -10.82 37.87 -0.31
CA SER A 3 -9.55 37.45 0.27
C SER A 3 -9.22 36.08 -0.32
N ASP A 4 -8.29 36.07 -1.26
CA ASP A 4 -7.69 34.86 -1.83
C ASP A 4 -6.69 34.27 -0.83
N SER A 5 -6.95 33.03 -0.41
CA SER A 5 -5.99 32.17 0.28
C SER A 5 -5.13 31.45 -0.77
N PRO A 6 -3.80 31.34 -0.60
CA PRO A 6 -2.98 30.56 -1.51
C PRO A 6 -3.14 29.06 -1.21
N ALA A 7 -3.53 28.30 -2.23
CA ALA A 7 -3.47 26.85 -2.23
C ALA A 7 -2.01 26.37 -2.19
N ALA A 8 -1.73 25.36 -1.37
CA ALA A 8 -0.42 24.71 -1.31
C ALA A 8 -0.12 23.99 -2.64
N PRO A 9 1.11 24.08 -3.19
CA PRO A 9 1.47 23.36 -4.40
C PRO A 9 1.62 21.85 -4.13
N SER A 10 1.12 21.03 -5.07
CA SER A 10 1.30 19.59 -5.04
C SER A 10 2.79 19.23 -5.24
N PRO A 11 3.37 18.27 -4.50
CA PRO A 11 4.80 17.98 -4.54
C PRO A 11 5.27 17.19 -5.78
N PHE A 12 4.41 16.95 -6.79
CA PHE A 12 4.73 16.08 -7.92
C PHE A 12 5.07 16.80 -9.24
N GLU A 13 5.20 18.13 -9.25
CA GLU A 13 5.68 18.85 -10.44
C GLU A 13 7.15 19.29 -10.31
N ASN A 14 8.02 18.57 -11.04
CA ASN A 14 9.32 18.99 -11.58
C ASN A 14 10.31 19.74 -10.66
N SER A 15 11.29 18.99 -10.12
CA SER A 15 12.59 19.55 -9.74
C SER A 15 13.67 19.07 -10.72
N SER A 16 13.88 19.85 -11.77
CA SER A 16 15.07 19.80 -12.62
C SER A 16 15.42 21.22 -13.02
N ARG A 17 15.98 21.98 -12.07
CA ARG A 17 16.75 23.18 -12.40
C ARG A 17 17.77 23.48 -11.29
N ALA A 18 19.03 23.18 -11.59
CA ALA A 18 20.17 23.57 -10.78
C ALA A 18 20.37 25.11 -10.80
N PRO A 19 20.89 25.74 -9.74
CA PRO A 19 21.18 27.17 -9.72
C PRO A 19 22.54 27.46 -10.38
N LYS A 20 22.55 28.39 -11.34
CA LYS A 20 23.79 29.02 -11.86
C LYS A 20 24.19 30.17 -10.91
N GLN A 21 25.45 30.15 -10.50
CA GLN A 21 26.12 31.26 -9.82
C GLN A 21 26.28 32.49 -10.75
N PRO A 22 26.45 33.71 -10.18
CA PRO A 22 26.64 34.92 -10.95
C PRO A 22 28.11 35.13 -11.32
N GLN A 23 28.38 35.48 -12.59
CA GLN A 23 29.63 36.11 -13.01
C GLN A 23 29.34 37.44 -13.72
N GLU A 24 30.21 38.39 -13.44
CA GLU A 24 30.16 39.80 -13.81
C GLU A 24 30.55 40.06 -15.28
N SER A 25 29.94 41.12 -15.83
CA SER A 25 30.42 42.04 -16.87
C SER A 25 31.14 41.52 -18.13
N SER A 26 30.55 41.77 -19.30
CA SER A 26 31.10 42.74 -20.26
C SER A 26 30.14 43.00 -21.44
N SER A 27 30.23 44.22 -21.92
CA SER A 27 29.48 44.89 -22.98
C SER A 27 29.73 44.38 -24.39
N SER A 28 28.71 44.37 -25.25
CA SER A 28 28.70 45.05 -26.56
C SER A 28 27.40 44.80 -27.33
N SER A 29 27.17 45.67 -28.30
CA SER A 29 25.90 46.14 -28.84
C SER A 29 25.40 45.42 -30.12
N SER A 30 24.07 45.50 -30.29
CA SER A 30 23.30 45.68 -31.54
C SER A 30 23.38 44.63 -32.65
N SER A 31 22.23 43.98 -32.96
CA SER A 31 21.37 44.39 -34.09
C SER A 31 20.14 43.47 -34.24
N SER A 32 19.07 44.11 -34.70
CA SER A 32 17.69 43.66 -34.93
C SER A 32 17.49 42.77 -36.16
N SER A 33 16.58 41.79 -36.10
CA SER A 33 15.34 41.79 -36.92
C SER A 33 14.55 40.46 -36.89
N SER A 34 13.22 40.61 -36.81
CA SER A 34 12.14 39.81 -37.42
C SER A 34 11.88 38.35 -37.00
N SER A 35 10.92 38.24 -36.08
CA SER A 35 9.68 37.44 -36.18
C SER A 35 9.51 36.42 -37.32
N SER A 36 9.30 35.16 -36.95
CA SER A 36 8.20 34.35 -37.48
C SER A 36 7.87 33.19 -36.54
N SER A 37 6.62 33.20 -36.10
CA SER A 37 5.91 32.23 -35.28
C SER A 37 5.75 30.87 -35.97
N SER A 38 6.09 29.79 -35.26
CA SER A 38 5.42 28.51 -35.42
C SER A 38 5.52 27.73 -34.12
N SER A 39 4.46 27.83 -33.34
CA SER A 39 4.12 27.02 -32.19
C SER A 39 4.04 25.54 -32.56
N ALA A 40 5.09 24.80 -32.22
CA ALA A 40 5.01 23.36 -32.00
C ALA A 40 5.36 23.13 -30.53
N SER A 41 4.32 23.15 -29.68
CA SER A 41 4.40 22.67 -28.31
C SER A 41 4.57 21.16 -28.33
N SER A 42 5.79 20.70 -28.65
CA SER A 42 6.26 19.39 -28.25
C SER A 42 6.47 19.45 -26.74
N SER A 43 5.39 19.24 -25.99
CA SER A 43 5.45 18.89 -24.59
C SER A 43 6.32 17.65 -24.48
N SER A 44 7.59 17.87 -24.16
CA SER A 44 8.53 16.86 -23.72
C SER A 44 8.05 16.37 -22.36
N SER A 45 6.99 15.57 -22.37
CA SER A 45 6.71 14.64 -21.30
C SER A 45 7.92 13.70 -21.26
N SER A 46 8.81 13.95 -20.31
CA SER A 46 9.69 12.94 -19.74
C SER A 46 8.79 11.85 -19.13
N ALA A 47 8.15 11.10 -20.02
CA ALA A 47 7.29 9.98 -19.71
C ALA A 47 8.19 8.95 -19.05
N SER A 48 7.80 8.58 -17.83
CA SER A 48 8.47 7.58 -17.02
C SER A 48 8.88 6.37 -17.85
N SER A 49 10.10 5.87 -17.63
CA SER A 49 10.63 4.62 -18.21
C SER A 49 9.85 3.35 -17.81
N PHE A 50 8.66 3.49 -17.21
CA PHE A 50 7.82 2.37 -16.82
C PHE A 50 6.96 1.92 -17.99
N SER A 51 6.88 0.59 -18.14
CA SER A 51 6.05 -0.05 -19.16
C SER A 51 4.60 0.46 -19.10
N SER A 52 3.98 0.60 -20.27
CA SER A 52 2.54 0.81 -20.39
C SER A 52 1.74 -0.45 -20.04
N SER A 53 2.37 -1.61 -19.98
CA SER A 53 1.75 -2.87 -19.56
C SER A 53 1.70 -3.02 -18.05
N TRP A 54 0.78 -3.86 -17.58
CA TRP A 54 0.78 -4.33 -16.20
C TRP A 54 2.06 -5.13 -15.90
N PRO A 55 2.70 -4.98 -14.73
CA PRO A 55 2.33 -4.13 -13.60
C PRO A 55 2.90 -2.69 -13.64
N GLY A 56 3.68 -2.33 -14.67
CA GLY A 56 4.34 -1.02 -14.80
C GLY A 56 3.38 0.17 -14.93
N CYS A 57 2.12 -0.07 -15.32
CA CYS A 57 1.08 0.95 -15.31
C CYS A 57 0.41 1.19 -13.95
N SER A 58 0.68 0.36 -12.93
CA SER A 58 0.09 0.48 -11.60
C SER A 58 0.59 1.72 -10.86
N SER A 59 -0.24 2.25 -9.95
CA SER A 59 0.16 3.36 -9.08
C SER A 59 1.29 2.98 -8.11
N HIS A 60 1.36 1.71 -7.69
CA HIS A 60 2.47 1.21 -6.87
C HIS A 60 3.81 1.47 -7.57
N PHE A 61 3.99 0.96 -8.79
CA PHE A 61 5.25 1.15 -9.53
C PHE A 61 5.53 2.62 -9.86
N ARG A 62 4.53 3.36 -10.30
CA ARG A 62 4.73 4.72 -10.82
C ARG A 62 4.97 5.77 -9.74
N ARG A 63 4.40 5.60 -8.55
CA ARG A 63 4.40 6.64 -7.50
C ARG A 63 5.15 6.25 -6.24
N TRP A 64 5.32 4.95 -5.98
CA TRP A 64 5.79 4.46 -4.68
C TRP A 64 7.03 3.58 -4.74
N ILE A 65 7.57 3.32 -5.94
CA ILE A 65 8.89 2.75 -6.12
C ILE A 65 9.85 3.88 -6.51
N PHE A 66 10.79 4.17 -5.64
CA PHE A 66 11.71 5.29 -5.74
C PHE A 66 13.11 4.82 -6.11
N ARG A 67 13.88 5.74 -6.72
CA ARG A 67 15.34 5.61 -6.70
C ARG A 67 15.85 5.84 -5.27
N PRO A 68 16.90 5.14 -4.81
CA PRO A 68 17.41 5.28 -3.45
C PRO A 68 17.68 6.73 -3.04
N GLU A 69 18.27 7.53 -3.93
CA GLU A 69 18.63 8.92 -3.69
C GLU A 69 17.37 9.80 -3.57
N ALA A 70 16.35 9.54 -4.40
CA ALA A 70 15.09 10.27 -4.35
C ALA A 70 14.32 9.99 -3.06
N LEU A 71 14.32 8.73 -2.59
CA LEU A 71 13.72 8.35 -1.31
C LEU A 71 14.43 9.05 -0.13
N GLN A 72 15.76 9.08 -0.15
CA GLN A 72 16.55 9.76 0.88
C GLN A 72 16.30 11.27 0.88
N ALA A 73 16.25 11.91 -0.29
CA ALA A 73 15.95 13.32 -0.43
C ALA A 73 14.54 13.67 0.10
N LEU A 74 13.54 12.85 -0.24
CA LEU A 74 12.17 13.02 0.26
C LEU A 74 12.12 12.94 1.78
N ARG A 75 12.76 11.94 2.38
CA ARG A 75 12.84 11.78 3.85
C ARG A 75 13.55 12.93 4.52
N GLY A 76 14.67 13.38 3.95
CA GLY A 76 15.42 14.54 4.42
C GLY A 76 14.55 15.80 4.44
N HIS A 77 13.83 16.04 3.34
CA HIS A 77 12.92 17.18 3.23
C HIS A 77 11.78 17.13 4.24
N THR A 78 11.10 15.98 4.38
CA THR A 78 10.01 15.79 5.34
C THR A 78 10.48 16.00 6.79
N HIS A 79 11.66 15.48 7.12
CA HIS A 79 12.25 15.66 8.45
C HIS A 79 12.65 17.11 8.73
N GLU A 80 13.33 17.77 7.78
CA GLU A 80 13.71 19.18 7.92
C GLU A 80 12.48 20.08 8.07
N ALA A 81 11.43 19.86 7.27
CA ALA A 81 10.18 20.60 7.38
C ALA A 81 9.52 20.46 8.77
N ALA A 82 9.52 19.25 9.34
CA ALA A 82 9.00 19.00 10.69
C ALA A 82 9.83 19.73 11.76
N CYS A 83 11.16 19.64 11.69
CA CYS A 83 12.06 20.34 12.60
C CYS A 83 11.89 21.87 12.53
N VAL A 84 11.78 22.43 11.31
CA VAL A 84 11.53 23.86 11.11
C VAL A 84 10.18 24.28 11.71
N SER A 85 9.14 23.47 11.53
CA SER A 85 7.83 23.70 12.15
C SER A 85 7.95 23.77 13.67
N LEU A 86 8.56 22.77 14.30
CA LEU A 86 8.75 22.72 15.76
C LEU A 86 9.60 23.89 16.30
N LEU A 87 10.68 24.25 15.59
CA LEU A 87 11.49 25.41 15.97
C LEU A 87 10.69 26.72 15.90
N ARG A 88 9.77 26.84 14.94
CA ARG A 88 8.87 27.99 14.85
C ARG A 88 7.93 28.05 16.06
N LEU A 89 7.34 26.92 16.45
CA LEU A 89 6.47 26.82 17.63
C LEU A 89 7.23 27.23 18.92
N LYS A 90 8.42 26.64 19.13
CA LYS A 90 9.31 26.98 20.26
C LYS A 90 9.63 28.47 20.32
N ARG A 91 9.88 29.12 19.17
CA ARG A 91 10.16 30.57 19.10
C ARG A 91 8.92 31.43 19.43
N CYS A 92 7.74 31.03 18.99
CA CYS A 92 6.48 31.72 19.33
C CYS A 92 6.27 31.72 20.85
N ARG A 93 6.50 30.56 21.50
CA ARG A 93 6.39 30.42 22.96
C ARG A 93 7.45 31.22 23.73
N LYS A 94 8.70 31.22 23.25
CA LYS A 94 9.81 31.92 23.92
C LYS A 94 9.70 33.45 23.87
N ARG A 95 9.06 34.03 22.84
CA ARG A 95 8.78 35.49 22.86
C ARG A 95 7.80 35.90 23.96
N ALA A 96 7.10 34.95 24.57
CA ALA A 96 6.26 35.18 25.76
C ALA A 96 7.02 35.00 27.10
N SER A 97 8.23 34.42 27.08
CA SER A 97 9.01 34.09 28.29
C SER A 97 10.49 34.46 28.07
N GLU A 98 10.92 35.55 28.69
CA GLU A 98 12.20 36.23 28.44
C GLU A 98 13.44 35.31 28.45
N THR A 99 14.33 35.56 27.47
CA THR A 99 15.77 35.25 27.42
C THR A 99 16.22 33.81 27.68
N SER A 100 16.29 33.01 26.61
CA SER A 100 17.21 31.88 26.54
C SER A 100 17.62 31.68 25.06
N GLU A 101 18.75 31.03 24.79
CA GLU A 101 19.34 30.95 23.45
C GLU A 101 18.62 29.94 22.53
N VAL A 102 18.63 30.18 21.22
CA VAL A 102 17.83 29.43 20.22
C VAL A 102 18.62 28.26 19.61
N ALA A 103 19.96 28.26 19.75
CA ALA A 103 20.84 27.26 19.17
C ALA A 103 20.77 25.88 19.86
N ASP A 104 20.52 25.85 21.17
CA ASP A 104 20.39 24.60 21.92
C ASP A 104 19.11 23.81 21.58
N ALA A 105 18.08 24.48 21.05
CA ALA A 105 16.76 23.88 20.82
C ALA A 105 16.73 22.91 19.63
N SER A 106 17.60 23.09 18.61
CA SER A 106 17.67 22.17 17.46
C SER A 106 18.40 20.88 17.77
N ALA A 107 19.32 20.89 18.75
CA ALA A 107 20.01 19.69 19.21
C ALA A 107 19.10 18.74 20.03
N SER A 108 17.90 19.20 20.42
CA SER A 108 16.95 18.40 21.19
C SER A 108 16.11 17.44 20.34
N PHE A 109 16.10 17.57 19.01
CA PHE A 109 15.26 16.72 18.16
C PHE A 109 16.02 15.46 17.72
N PRO A 110 15.35 14.28 17.70
CA PRO A 110 15.95 13.07 17.16
C PRO A 110 16.42 13.23 15.71
N SER A 111 17.55 12.61 15.39
CA SER A 111 18.08 12.61 14.02
C SER A 111 17.17 11.82 13.05
N LEU A 112 17.23 12.13 11.75
CA LEU A 112 16.52 11.35 10.73
C LEU A 112 16.82 9.85 10.82
N ARG A 113 18.08 9.46 11.07
CA ARG A 113 18.45 8.05 11.20
C ARG A 113 17.75 7.39 12.38
N SER A 114 17.73 8.07 13.53
CA SER A 114 17.04 7.62 14.75
C SER A 114 15.54 7.42 14.52
N LEU A 115 14.90 8.31 13.75
CA LEU A 115 13.48 8.21 13.40
C LEU A 115 13.19 7.05 12.43
N LEU A 116 14.10 6.78 11.49
CA LEU A 116 14.01 5.60 10.62
C LEU A 116 14.17 4.30 11.42
N ASP A 117 15.13 4.25 12.35
CA ASP A 117 15.31 3.11 13.26
C ASP A 117 14.07 2.88 14.13
N LEU A 118 13.45 3.96 14.64
CA LEU A 118 12.19 3.90 15.36
C LEU A 118 11.07 3.33 14.48
N THR A 119 10.99 3.75 13.22
CA THR A 119 9.97 3.27 12.27
C THR A 119 10.13 1.78 11.99
N GLU A 120 11.37 1.31 11.80
CA GLU A 120 11.67 -0.12 11.59
C GLU A 120 11.41 -0.95 12.85
N TYR A 121 11.73 -0.41 14.03
CA TYR A 121 11.38 -1.03 15.30
C TYR A 121 9.87 -1.26 15.42
N PHE A 122 9.05 -0.23 15.14
CA PHE A 122 7.59 -0.36 15.20
C PHE A 122 7.01 -1.19 14.06
N ALA A 123 7.61 -1.19 12.87
CA ALA A 123 7.26 -2.12 11.79
C ALA A 123 7.49 -3.58 12.23
N PHE A 124 8.58 -3.84 12.95
CA PHE A 124 8.83 -5.16 13.52
C PHE A 124 7.79 -5.54 14.59
N GLN A 125 7.44 -4.61 15.50
CA GLN A 125 6.38 -4.84 16.48
C GLN A 125 5.02 -5.14 15.80
N LEU A 126 4.69 -4.39 14.75
CA LEU A 126 3.48 -4.64 13.94
C LEU A 126 3.47 -6.06 13.38
N VAL A 127 4.58 -6.53 12.82
CA VAL A 127 4.73 -7.91 12.32
C VAL A 127 4.52 -8.93 13.44
N LEU A 128 5.10 -8.73 14.63
CA LEU A 128 4.92 -9.64 15.76
C LEU A 128 3.46 -9.72 16.22
N ILE A 129 2.79 -8.57 16.31
CA ILE A 129 1.36 -8.50 16.65
C ILE A 129 0.53 -9.24 15.59
N CYS A 130 0.78 -8.98 14.31
CA CYS A 130 0.09 -9.65 13.21
C CYS A 130 0.28 -11.16 13.24
N LYS A 131 1.51 -11.65 13.50
CA LYS A 131 1.78 -13.09 13.65
C LYS A 131 1.02 -13.70 14.83
N ARG A 132 1.01 -13.04 15.99
CA ARG A 132 0.24 -13.48 17.18
C ARG A 132 -1.26 -13.57 16.88
N LYS A 133 -1.79 -12.60 16.15
CA LYS A 133 -3.20 -12.52 15.74
C LYS A 133 -3.53 -13.33 14.48
N ARG A 134 -2.57 -14.09 13.93
CA ARG A 134 -2.72 -14.90 12.71
C ARG A 134 -3.27 -14.11 11.53
N VAL A 135 -2.82 -12.87 11.38
CA VAL A 135 -3.14 -12.00 10.24
C VAL A 135 -2.46 -12.57 8.99
N LYS A 136 -3.18 -12.59 7.86
CA LYS A 136 -2.67 -13.13 6.59
C LYS A 136 -1.52 -12.29 6.04
N LEU A 137 -0.54 -12.94 5.40
CA LEU A 137 0.65 -12.30 4.85
C LEU A 137 0.38 -11.06 3.97
N PRO A 138 -0.57 -11.05 3.01
CA PRO A 138 -0.82 -9.88 2.18
C PRO A 138 -1.20 -8.63 3.00
N VAL A 139 -1.93 -8.81 4.10
CA VAL A 139 -2.29 -7.70 4.99
C VAL A 139 -1.05 -7.15 5.70
N ILE A 140 -0.15 -8.03 6.14
CA ILE A 140 1.10 -7.63 6.79
C ILE A 140 1.96 -6.82 5.82
N GLU A 141 2.13 -7.29 4.58
CA GLU A 141 2.84 -6.57 3.53
C GLU A 141 2.21 -5.19 3.29
N THR A 142 0.89 -5.13 3.08
CA THR A 142 0.17 -3.86 2.86
C THR A 142 0.29 -2.91 4.05
N ALA A 143 0.16 -3.39 5.28
CA ALA A 143 0.26 -2.57 6.49
C ALA A 143 1.67 -1.98 6.68
N CYS A 144 2.71 -2.77 6.46
CA CYS A 144 4.10 -2.30 6.50
C CYS A 144 4.37 -1.28 5.38
N VAL A 145 3.87 -1.52 4.16
CA VAL A 145 4.00 -0.55 3.06
C VAL A 145 3.30 0.76 3.39
N TYR A 146 2.07 0.71 3.94
CA TYR A 146 1.37 1.92 4.37
C TYR A 146 2.13 2.69 5.44
N LEU A 147 2.67 1.99 6.43
CA LEU A 147 3.49 2.60 7.49
C LEU A 147 4.70 3.34 6.90
N HIS A 148 5.45 2.69 6.01
CA HIS A 148 6.64 3.28 5.40
C HIS A 148 6.31 4.44 4.46
N ARG A 149 5.25 4.31 3.65
CA ARG A 149 4.78 5.39 2.78
C ARG A 149 4.30 6.59 3.59
N PHE A 150 3.56 6.35 4.68
CA PHE A 150 3.11 7.39 5.60
C PHE A 150 4.29 8.17 6.16
N PHE A 151 5.30 7.49 6.70
CA PHE A 151 6.48 8.15 7.28
C PHE A 151 7.53 8.65 6.26
N CYS A 152 7.30 8.43 4.96
CA CYS A 152 8.02 9.17 3.93
C CYS A 152 7.39 10.56 3.71
N MET A 153 6.07 10.67 3.83
CA MET A 153 5.31 11.90 3.59
C MET A 153 5.09 12.72 4.86
N ARG A 154 5.12 12.07 6.02
CA ARG A 154 4.92 12.67 7.35
C ARG A 154 6.09 12.33 8.26
N SER A 155 6.36 13.16 9.25
CA SER A 155 7.41 12.90 10.24
C SER A 155 6.84 12.19 11.47
N PRO A 156 7.57 11.24 12.08
CA PRO A 156 7.23 10.72 13.42
C PRO A 156 7.20 11.79 14.52
N LEU A 157 7.79 12.97 14.27
CA LEU A 157 7.71 14.13 15.17
C LEU A 157 6.34 14.82 15.17
N ALA A 158 5.43 14.43 14.27
CA ALA A 158 4.09 15.02 14.14
C ALA A 158 2.96 14.01 14.39
N PHE A 159 3.27 12.72 14.49
CA PHE A 159 2.29 11.66 14.65
C PHE A 159 2.82 10.56 15.55
N ASP A 160 2.00 10.12 16.51
CA ASP A 160 2.36 9.02 17.39
C ASP A 160 2.37 7.70 16.60
N ILE A 161 3.57 7.16 16.39
CA ILE A 161 3.79 5.92 15.66
C ILE A 161 3.03 4.73 16.27
N ARG A 162 2.80 4.72 17.58
CA ARG A 162 2.04 3.66 18.27
C ARG A 162 0.62 3.59 17.75
N LEU A 163 0.00 4.73 17.42
CA LEU A 163 -1.35 4.79 16.87
C LEU A 163 -1.36 4.55 15.35
N VAL A 164 -0.37 5.10 14.64
CA VAL A 164 -0.25 4.99 13.18
C VAL A 164 -0.11 3.54 12.72
N ILE A 165 0.65 2.69 13.44
CA ILE A 165 0.79 1.28 13.06
C ILE A 165 -0.55 0.54 13.03
N PHE A 166 -1.46 0.85 13.96
CA PHE A 166 -2.78 0.22 14.01
C PHE A 166 -3.73 0.83 12.99
N ALA A 167 -3.64 2.13 12.72
CA ALA A 167 -4.40 2.76 11.64
C ALA A 167 -4.02 2.15 10.28
N CYS A 168 -2.72 1.92 10.05
CA CYS A 168 -2.22 1.23 8.85
C CYS A 168 -2.73 -0.22 8.76
N LEU A 169 -2.74 -0.95 9.88
CA LEU A 169 -3.27 -2.32 9.95
C LEU A 169 -4.77 -2.38 9.62
N LEU A 170 -5.58 -1.50 10.21
CA LEU A 170 -7.03 -1.44 9.93
C LEU A 170 -7.30 -1.10 8.46
N LEU A 171 -6.57 -0.13 7.90
CA LEU A 171 -6.69 0.19 6.47
C LEU A 171 -6.24 -0.96 5.57
N ALA A 172 -5.17 -1.68 5.92
CA ALA A 172 -4.73 -2.84 5.17
C ALA A 172 -5.78 -3.96 5.19
N LEU A 173 -6.41 -4.23 6.34
CA LEU A 173 -7.51 -5.20 6.44
C LEU A 173 -8.69 -4.83 5.54
N LYS A 174 -9.02 -3.53 5.43
CA LYS A 174 -10.07 -3.02 4.53
C LYS A 174 -9.65 -3.15 3.06
N ALA A 175 -8.41 -2.79 2.73
CA ALA A 175 -7.90 -2.83 1.35
C ALA A 175 -7.80 -4.26 0.79
N GLU A 176 -7.47 -5.23 1.63
CA GLU A 176 -7.37 -6.65 1.26
C GLU A 176 -8.70 -7.43 1.37
N ASP A 177 -9.83 -6.73 1.64
CA ASP A 177 -11.17 -7.29 1.83
C ASP A 177 -11.25 -8.45 2.84
N VAL A 178 -10.46 -8.35 3.92
CA VAL A 178 -10.46 -9.34 5.02
C VAL A 178 -10.96 -8.76 6.34
N ALA A 179 -11.25 -7.47 6.40
CA ALA A 179 -11.74 -6.79 7.62
C ALA A 179 -12.95 -7.48 8.25
N ARG A 180 -13.81 -8.11 7.45
CA ARG A 180 -15.00 -8.85 7.93
C ARG A 180 -14.67 -10.05 8.83
N HIS A 181 -13.42 -10.53 8.79
CA HIS A 181 -12.97 -11.66 9.60
C HIS A 181 -12.42 -11.24 10.97
N TYR A 182 -12.33 -9.95 11.26
CA TYR A 182 -11.74 -9.42 12.49
C TYR A 182 -12.71 -8.43 13.13
N SER A 183 -13.07 -8.66 14.39
CA SER A 183 -13.69 -7.60 15.19
C SER A 183 -12.59 -6.69 15.73
N LEU A 184 -12.89 -5.40 15.92
CA LEU A 184 -11.92 -4.43 16.42
C LEU A 184 -11.46 -4.78 17.85
N GLY A 185 -12.39 -5.30 18.67
CA GLY A 185 -12.10 -5.80 20.01
C GLY A 185 -11.18 -7.02 20.01
N ASP A 186 -11.39 -7.99 19.11
CA ASP A 186 -10.51 -9.17 19.03
C ASP A 186 -9.10 -8.81 18.52
N LEU A 187 -9.02 -7.82 17.64
CA LEU A 187 -7.76 -7.41 17.03
C LEU A 187 -6.92 -6.52 17.97
N LEU A 188 -7.56 -5.56 18.64
CA LEU A 188 -6.88 -4.48 19.36
C LEU A 188 -7.23 -4.40 20.87
N GLY A 189 -8.26 -5.11 21.33
CA GLY A 189 -8.79 -4.94 22.69
C GLY A 189 -7.90 -5.48 23.81
N ASP A 190 -6.89 -6.30 23.50
CA ASP A 190 -5.88 -6.79 24.43
C ASP A 190 -4.62 -5.92 24.49
N ILE A 191 -4.57 -4.85 23.69
CA ILE A 191 -3.42 -3.93 23.66
C ILE A 191 -3.65 -2.87 24.72
N ALA A 192 -2.90 -2.99 25.83
CA ALA A 192 -2.98 -2.06 26.94
C ALA A 192 -2.74 -0.61 26.48
N GLU A 193 -3.53 0.32 27.04
CA GLU A 193 -3.40 1.77 26.83
C GLU A 193 -3.64 2.25 25.39
N LEU A 194 -4.13 1.38 24.49
CA LEU A 194 -4.45 1.77 23.12
C LEU A 194 -5.81 2.47 23.05
N ASP A 195 -5.81 3.75 22.70
CA ASP A 195 -7.04 4.47 22.37
C ASP A 195 -7.49 4.16 20.94
N ILE A 196 -8.47 3.27 20.83
CA ILE A 196 -9.07 2.86 19.56
C ILE A 196 -9.72 4.05 18.83
N GLY A 197 -10.27 5.02 19.56
CA GLY A 197 -10.88 6.22 18.96
C GLY A 197 -9.86 7.06 18.20
N GLU A 198 -8.70 7.26 18.80
CA GLU A 198 -7.60 8.00 18.15
C GLU A 198 -6.99 7.22 16.98
N VAL A 199 -6.90 5.88 17.07
CA VAL A 199 -6.51 5.04 15.92
C VAL A 199 -7.44 5.25 14.74
N LEU A 200 -8.76 5.26 14.96
CA LEU A 200 -9.75 5.48 13.91
C LEU A 200 -9.69 6.91 13.34
N ARG A 201 -9.36 7.91 14.18
CA ARG A 201 -9.17 9.30 13.74
C ARG A 201 -7.99 9.45 12.78
N LEU A 202 -6.99 8.58 12.86
CA LEU A 202 -5.83 8.55 11.97
C LEU A 202 -6.08 7.88 10.61
N GLU A 203 -7.22 7.21 10.40
CA GLU A 203 -7.49 6.56 9.10
C GLU A 203 -7.46 7.54 7.92
N LEU A 204 -8.14 8.69 8.05
CA LEU A 204 -8.16 9.70 6.98
C LEU A 204 -6.78 10.35 6.77
N PRO A 205 -6.05 10.81 7.81
CA PRO A 205 -4.68 11.27 7.67
C PRO A 205 -3.74 10.28 6.97
N VAL A 206 -3.89 8.97 7.24
CA VAL A 206 -3.11 7.94 6.55
C VAL A 206 -3.50 7.87 5.08
N CYS A 207 -4.79 7.80 4.74
CA CYS A 207 -5.26 7.82 3.35
C CYS A 207 -4.77 9.04 2.57
N GLU A 208 -4.80 10.23 3.18
CA GLU A 208 -4.28 11.47 2.59
C GLU A 208 -2.76 11.40 2.34
N ALA A 209 -1.98 10.90 3.30
CA ALA A 209 -0.55 10.73 3.14
C ALA A 209 -0.19 9.71 2.06
N LEU A 210 -1.03 8.69 1.86
CA LEU A 210 -0.91 7.71 0.78
C LEU A 210 -1.42 8.22 -0.57
N ASP A 211 -1.91 9.46 -0.64
CA ASP A 211 -2.54 10.04 -1.84
C ASP A 211 -3.61 9.08 -2.43
N PHE A 212 -4.33 8.39 -1.54
CA PHE A 212 -5.35 7.39 -1.85
C PHE A 212 -4.88 6.21 -2.74
N HIS A 213 -3.57 5.94 -2.84
CA HIS A 213 -3.03 4.77 -3.53
C HIS A 213 -3.04 3.52 -2.63
N MET A 214 -4.23 2.97 -2.45
CA MET A 214 -4.48 1.83 -1.54
C MET A 214 -4.04 0.47 -2.12
N LEU A 215 -3.91 0.34 -3.44
CA LEU A 215 -3.54 -0.95 -4.03
C LEU A 215 -2.02 -1.20 -3.91
N VAL A 216 -1.67 -2.24 -3.16
CA VAL A 216 -0.29 -2.71 -2.99
C VAL A 216 -0.13 -4.05 -3.70
N LEU A 217 0.72 -4.09 -4.71
CA LEU A 217 1.22 -5.33 -5.29
C LEU A 217 2.05 -6.15 -4.29
N HIS A 218 1.65 -7.40 -4.06
CA HIS A 218 2.29 -8.32 -3.12
C HIS A 218 3.36 -9.21 -3.74
N THR A 219 4.22 -9.75 -2.89
CA THR A 219 5.27 -10.70 -3.28
C THR A 219 4.76 -12.11 -3.55
N ARG A 220 3.60 -12.48 -2.97
CA ARG A 220 3.03 -13.83 -3.06
C ARG A 220 2.84 -14.32 -4.51
N GLY A 221 2.38 -13.44 -5.41
CA GLY A 221 2.17 -13.77 -6.81
C GLY A 221 3.47 -14.12 -7.54
N PRO A 222 4.47 -13.20 -7.55
CA PRO A 222 5.80 -13.48 -8.06
C PRO A 222 6.48 -14.71 -7.42
N LEU A 223 6.38 -14.87 -6.10
CA LEU A 223 6.94 -16.02 -5.39
C LEU A 223 6.35 -17.34 -5.88
N ALA A 224 5.02 -17.44 -5.96
CA ALA A 224 4.34 -18.64 -6.43
C ALA A 224 4.71 -18.97 -7.89
N THR A 225 4.83 -17.95 -8.74
CA THR A 225 5.24 -18.11 -10.14
C THR A 225 6.67 -18.62 -10.24
N LEU A 226 7.60 -18.02 -9.49
CA LEU A 226 9.00 -18.41 -9.46
C LEU A 226 9.19 -19.85 -8.97
N LEU A 227 8.54 -20.24 -7.87
CA LEU A 227 8.63 -21.61 -7.34
C LEU A 227 8.10 -22.66 -8.31
N ARG A 228 7.06 -22.33 -9.08
CA ARG A 228 6.55 -23.20 -10.13
C ARG A 228 7.53 -23.33 -11.29
N GLN A 229 8.14 -22.23 -11.72
CA GLN A 229 9.19 -22.27 -12.75
C GLN A 229 10.38 -23.12 -12.29
N ILE A 230 10.85 -22.95 -11.05
CA ILE A 230 11.90 -23.79 -10.45
C ILE A 230 11.49 -25.27 -10.47
N PHE A 231 10.25 -25.59 -10.11
CA PHE A 231 9.74 -26.96 -10.16
C PHE A 231 9.82 -27.56 -11.57
N PHE A 232 9.32 -26.85 -12.59
CA PHE A 232 9.34 -27.34 -13.97
C PHE A 232 10.76 -27.46 -14.54
N LEU A 233 11.64 -26.48 -14.27
CA LEU A 233 13.05 -26.55 -14.67
C LEU A 233 13.77 -27.72 -14.00
N SER A 234 13.47 -28.00 -12.72
CA SER A 234 14.02 -29.16 -12.01
C SER A 234 13.60 -30.49 -12.66
N LEU A 235 12.34 -30.60 -13.11
CA LEU A 235 11.87 -31.79 -13.84
C LEU A 235 12.50 -31.93 -15.23
N GLY A 236 12.79 -30.81 -15.88
CA GLY A 236 13.48 -30.77 -17.18
C GLY A 236 14.93 -31.26 -17.09
N ALA A 237 15.67 -30.79 -16.07
CA ALA A 237 17.05 -31.19 -15.83
C ALA A 237 17.19 -32.71 -15.59
N GLU A 238 16.22 -33.34 -14.93
CA GLU A 238 16.21 -34.79 -14.73
C GLU A 238 16.10 -35.59 -16.04
N ARG A 239 15.48 -35.03 -17.08
CA ARG A 239 15.34 -35.69 -18.39
C ARG A 239 16.67 -35.73 -19.15
N ALA A 240 17.43 -34.64 -19.11
CA ALA A 240 18.75 -34.56 -19.74
C ALA A 240 19.73 -35.55 -19.11
N ASN A 241 19.67 -35.73 -17.78
CA ASN A 241 20.55 -36.64 -17.05
C ASN A 241 20.13 -38.14 -17.10
N GLY A 242 19.12 -38.52 -17.89
CA GLY A 242 18.78 -39.93 -18.13
C GLY A 242 18.40 -40.76 -16.89
N SER A 243 18.08 -40.10 -15.76
CA SER A 243 17.91 -40.78 -14.48
C SER A 243 16.64 -41.65 -14.47
N ARG A 244 16.78 -42.95 -14.20
CA ARG A 244 15.66 -43.92 -14.11
C ARG A 244 14.59 -43.51 -13.09
N ASN A 245 14.94 -42.71 -12.08
CA ASN A 245 14.02 -42.24 -11.04
C ASN A 245 13.00 -41.21 -11.56
N SER A 246 13.35 -40.45 -12.61
CA SER A 246 12.47 -39.42 -13.20
C SER A 246 11.21 -40.02 -13.83
N ARG A 247 11.35 -41.18 -14.50
CA ARG A 247 10.23 -41.91 -15.11
C ARG A 247 9.29 -42.48 -14.05
N LYS A 248 9.83 -42.94 -12.91
CA LYS A 248 9.03 -43.44 -11.79
C LYS A 248 8.22 -42.32 -11.14
N ARG A 249 8.84 -41.18 -10.85
CA ARG A 249 8.15 -40.00 -10.28
C ARG A 249 7.06 -39.45 -11.20
N ARG A 250 7.31 -39.35 -12.51
CA ARG A 250 6.27 -38.94 -13.46
C ARG A 250 5.11 -39.93 -13.52
N ARG A 251 5.40 -41.22 -13.39
CA ARG A 251 4.37 -42.26 -13.34
C ARG A 251 3.55 -42.15 -12.06
N GLU A 252 4.17 -41.90 -10.91
CA GLU A 252 3.49 -41.67 -9.63
C GLU A 252 2.62 -40.39 -9.66
N VAL A 253 3.13 -39.29 -10.23
CA VAL A 253 2.33 -38.05 -10.39
C VAL A 253 1.16 -38.27 -11.35
N ARG A 254 1.39 -38.97 -12.47
CA ARG A 254 0.32 -39.29 -13.43
C ARG A 254 -0.72 -40.25 -12.84
N GLU A 255 -0.28 -41.24 -12.07
CA GLU A 255 -1.15 -42.20 -11.38
C GLU A 255 -1.98 -41.51 -10.29
N SER A 256 -1.42 -40.54 -9.56
CA SER A 256 -2.18 -39.74 -8.59
C SER A 256 -3.26 -38.84 -9.23
N LEU A 257 -3.04 -38.36 -10.46
CA LEU A 257 -4.05 -37.57 -11.19
C LEU A 257 -5.19 -38.44 -11.76
N SER A 258 -4.91 -39.68 -12.14
CA SER A 258 -5.94 -40.62 -12.60
C SER A 258 -6.85 -41.11 -11.47
N ASP A 259 -6.32 -41.30 -10.26
CA ASP A 259 -7.08 -41.81 -9.11
C ASP A 259 -8.10 -40.77 -8.57
N ASP A 260 -7.80 -39.47 -8.69
CA ASP A 260 -8.74 -38.38 -8.39
C ASP A 260 -9.85 -38.21 -9.44
N GLY A 261 -9.62 -38.67 -10.67
CA GLY A 261 -10.59 -38.68 -11.77
C GLY A 261 -11.69 -39.73 -11.55
N GLU A 262 -11.32 -40.96 -11.20
CA GLU A 262 -12.26 -42.06 -10.97
C GLU A 262 -13.16 -41.83 -9.76
N LYS A 263 -12.66 -41.16 -8.70
CA LYS A 263 -13.50 -40.74 -7.56
C LYS A 263 -14.53 -39.67 -7.93
N ARG A 264 -14.20 -38.75 -8.84
CA ARG A 264 -15.15 -37.72 -9.30
C ARG A 264 -16.19 -38.25 -10.28
N GLU A 265 -15.83 -39.23 -11.10
CA GLU A 265 -16.79 -39.90 -11.99
C GLU A 265 -17.77 -40.78 -11.21
N THR A 266 -17.32 -41.48 -10.16
CA THR A 266 -18.19 -42.26 -9.28
C THR A 266 -19.12 -41.37 -8.43
N GLU A 267 -18.67 -40.18 -8.01
CA GLU A 267 -19.52 -39.20 -7.30
C GLU A 267 -20.53 -38.49 -8.23
N ARG A 268 -20.18 -38.30 -9.52
CA ARG A 268 -21.10 -37.79 -10.56
C ARG A 268 -22.13 -38.84 -10.97
N ALA A 269 -21.74 -40.11 -11.09
CA ALA A 269 -22.66 -41.22 -11.36
C ALA A 269 -23.68 -41.44 -10.22
N ALA A 270 -23.32 -41.12 -8.98
CA ALA A 270 -24.23 -41.17 -7.83
C ALA A 270 -25.21 -39.97 -7.75
N ARG A 271 -24.97 -38.89 -8.52
CA ARG A 271 -25.81 -37.69 -8.57
C ARG A 271 -26.51 -37.54 -9.92
N GLY A 272 -27.37 -38.50 -10.25
CA GLY A 272 -28.59 -38.29 -11.03
C GLY A 272 -28.44 -37.69 -12.44
N GLU A 273 -28.69 -38.55 -13.43
CA GLU A 273 -29.08 -38.23 -14.80
C GLU A 273 -30.31 -37.29 -14.84
N ALA A 274 -30.10 -35.97 -14.79
CA ALA A 274 -31.18 -35.00 -15.00
C ALA A 274 -30.73 -33.63 -15.54
N ALA A 275 -29.53 -33.52 -16.15
CA ALA A 275 -29.04 -32.25 -16.67
C ALA A 275 -28.39 -32.33 -18.06
N GLU A 276 -28.60 -33.42 -18.79
CA GLU A 276 -28.01 -33.63 -20.11
C GLU A 276 -29.01 -33.24 -21.21
N SER A 277 -29.28 -31.93 -21.35
CA SER A 277 -29.94 -31.46 -22.58
C SER A 277 -29.73 -29.98 -22.93
N ARG A 278 -28.99 -29.18 -22.14
CA ARG A 278 -28.72 -27.79 -22.51
C ARG A 278 -27.34 -27.34 -22.10
N ARG A 279 -26.33 -27.75 -22.87
CA ARG A 279 -25.07 -27.02 -23.08
C ARG A 279 -24.32 -27.67 -24.23
N ALA A 280 -24.71 -27.35 -25.46
CA ALA A 280 -23.74 -27.30 -26.55
C ALA A 280 -22.91 -26.02 -26.34
N ALA A 281 -22.05 -26.07 -25.32
CA ALA A 281 -21.01 -25.07 -25.11
C ALA A 281 -19.77 -25.62 -25.79
N VAL A 282 -19.21 -24.82 -26.69
CA VAL A 282 -17.92 -25.03 -27.35
C VAL A 282 -16.92 -25.56 -26.33
N GLU A 283 -16.51 -26.83 -26.48
CA GLU A 283 -15.44 -27.38 -25.66
C GLU A 283 -14.18 -26.56 -25.93
N PRO A 284 -13.55 -25.98 -24.90
CA PRO A 284 -12.25 -25.34 -25.07
C PRO A 284 -11.26 -26.41 -25.57
N PRO A 285 -10.29 -26.06 -26.42
CA PRO A 285 -9.36 -27.04 -26.97
C PRO A 285 -8.68 -27.79 -25.81
N ASP A 286 -8.74 -29.13 -25.85
CA ASP A 286 -8.28 -30.09 -24.82
C ASP A 286 -6.89 -29.78 -24.22
N ASN A 287 -6.05 -29.06 -24.96
CA ASN A 287 -4.72 -28.66 -24.53
C ASN A 287 -4.70 -27.59 -23.42
N LEU A 288 -5.69 -26.70 -23.33
CA LEU A 288 -5.69 -25.62 -22.32
C LEU A 288 -6.05 -26.13 -20.92
N GLU A 289 -7.01 -27.05 -20.81
CA GLU A 289 -7.35 -27.65 -19.52
C GLU A 289 -6.27 -28.60 -19.02
N ALA A 290 -5.58 -29.30 -19.93
CA ALA A 290 -4.44 -30.15 -19.59
C ALA A 290 -3.23 -29.33 -19.08
N GLU A 291 -2.92 -28.19 -19.72
CA GLU A 291 -1.86 -27.28 -19.24
C GLU A 291 -2.27 -26.60 -17.92
N GLU A 292 -3.51 -26.10 -17.78
CA GLU A 292 -3.99 -25.57 -16.50
C GLU A 292 -3.99 -26.61 -15.38
N ALA A 293 -4.27 -27.88 -15.70
CA ALA A 293 -4.17 -28.99 -14.75
C ALA A 293 -2.71 -29.25 -14.33
N GLU A 294 -1.75 -29.12 -15.25
CA GLU A 294 -0.33 -29.21 -14.95
C GLU A 294 0.12 -28.06 -14.01
N TRP A 295 -0.44 -26.86 -14.16
CA TRP A 295 -0.22 -25.72 -13.27
C TRP A 295 -0.89 -25.83 -11.89
N ARG A 296 -1.76 -26.83 -11.68
CA ARG A 296 -2.42 -27.13 -10.38
C ARG A 296 -1.71 -28.19 -9.57
N LEU A 297 -0.61 -28.76 -10.07
CA LEU A 297 0.16 -29.76 -9.33
C LEU A 297 0.63 -29.22 -7.96
N PRO A 298 0.46 -29.99 -6.88
CA PRO A 298 0.93 -29.57 -5.57
C PRO A 298 2.46 -29.48 -5.57
N LEU A 299 3.01 -28.41 -4.99
CA LEU A 299 4.46 -28.28 -4.84
C LEU A 299 5.02 -29.44 -3.99
N PRO A 300 6.14 -30.06 -4.41
CA PRO A 300 6.86 -31.03 -3.60
C PRO A 300 7.19 -30.48 -2.20
N PRO A 301 7.28 -31.34 -1.16
CA PRO A 301 7.54 -30.90 0.22
C PRO A 301 8.76 -29.99 0.38
N ALA A 302 9.85 -30.25 -0.36
CA ALA A 302 11.05 -29.42 -0.33
C ALA A 302 10.81 -28.00 -0.87
N LEU A 303 10.05 -27.86 -1.97
CA LEU A 303 9.69 -26.55 -2.52
C LEU A 303 8.64 -25.83 -1.68
N ARG A 304 7.74 -26.57 -1.00
CA ARG A 304 6.84 -25.99 0.00
C ARG A 304 7.60 -25.43 1.19
N LYS A 305 8.61 -26.16 1.70
CA LYS A 305 9.50 -25.66 2.75
C LYS A 305 10.26 -24.41 2.28
N LEU A 306 10.77 -24.40 1.04
CA LEU A 306 11.40 -23.22 0.45
C LEU A 306 10.42 -22.05 0.37
N GLN A 307 9.17 -22.27 -0.01
CA GLN A 307 8.13 -21.25 -0.02
C GLN A 307 7.90 -20.66 1.37
N GLU A 308 7.67 -21.50 2.37
CA GLU A 308 7.41 -21.08 3.75
C GLU A 308 8.59 -20.26 4.31
N GLN A 309 9.82 -20.70 4.05
CA GLN A 309 11.01 -19.94 4.43
C GLN A 309 11.12 -18.62 3.65
N SER A 310 10.81 -18.60 2.35
CA SER A 310 10.81 -17.38 1.55
C SER A 310 9.77 -16.37 2.05
N GLU A 311 8.57 -16.82 2.40
CA GLU A 311 7.52 -16.00 3.01
C GLU A 311 7.99 -15.42 4.37
N ALA A 312 8.73 -16.19 5.17
CA ALA A 312 9.31 -15.69 6.41
C ALA A 312 10.37 -14.59 6.17
N GLU A 313 11.22 -14.74 5.16
CA GLU A 313 12.20 -13.71 4.76
C GLU A 313 11.51 -12.45 4.23
N ILE A 314 10.49 -12.61 3.38
CA ILE A 314 9.68 -11.50 2.86
C ILE A 314 9.11 -10.66 4.00
N VAL A 315 8.54 -11.30 5.03
CA VAL A 315 8.00 -10.58 6.19
C VAL A 315 9.08 -9.70 6.83
N LEU A 316 10.32 -10.19 6.94
CA LEU A 316 11.43 -9.39 7.47
C LEU A 316 11.87 -8.29 6.51
N MET A 317 11.85 -8.52 5.19
CA MET A 317 12.15 -7.47 4.21
C MET A 317 11.23 -6.26 4.33
N PHE A 318 9.93 -6.48 4.63
CA PHE A 318 8.95 -5.42 4.80
C PHE A 318 9.08 -4.64 6.12
N VAL A 319 9.89 -5.14 7.07
CA VAL A 319 10.26 -4.36 8.26
C VAL A 319 11.21 -3.23 7.89
N SER A 320 12.09 -3.44 6.89
CA SER A 320 12.98 -2.40 6.40
C SER A 320 12.18 -1.23 5.84
N SER A 321 12.56 -0.02 6.25
CA SER A 321 11.94 1.18 5.73
C SER A 321 12.29 1.43 4.26
N THR A 322 13.37 0.83 3.73
CA THR A 322 13.90 1.12 2.40
C THR A 322 13.43 0.12 1.34
N LEU A 323 13.53 -1.18 1.63
CA LEU A 323 13.35 -2.25 0.64
C LEU A 323 12.00 -2.20 -0.11
N PRO A 324 10.83 -2.16 0.55
CA PRO A 324 9.54 -2.17 -0.16
C PRO A 324 9.24 -0.90 -0.96
N LEU A 325 10.03 0.17 -0.76
CA LEU A 325 9.89 1.44 -1.48
C LEU A 325 10.93 1.63 -2.58
N VAL A 326 11.94 0.75 -2.66
CA VAL A 326 13.01 0.82 -3.67
C VAL A 326 12.92 -0.34 -4.65
N HIS A 327 12.56 -1.52 -4.17
CA HIS A 327 12.57 -2.74 -4.96
C HIS A 327 11.15 -3.22 -5.29
N PRO A 328 10.87 -3.57 -6.55
CA PRO A 328 9.61 -4.20 -6.93
C PRO A 328 9.36 -5.53 -6.20
N PRO A 329 8.09 -5.91 -5.96
CA PRO A 329 7.74 -7.16 -5.28
C PRO A 329 8.34 -8.42 -5.92
N GLY A 330 8.52 -8.42 -7.25
CA GLY A 330 9.18 -9.52 -7.96
C GLY A 330 10.66 -9.68 -7.59
N VAL A 331 11.40 -8.57 -7.46
CA VAL A 331 12.81 -8.59 -7.06
C VAL A 331 12.95 -9.04 -5.60
N LEU A 332 12.05 -8.57 -4.72
CA LEU A 332 11.98 -9.01 -3.33
C LEU A 332 11.72 -10.53 -3.23
N ALA A 333 10.78 -11.06 -4.03
CA ALA A 333 10.50 -12.50 -4.06
C ALA A 333 11.71 -13.32 -4.53
N VAL A 334 12.43 -12.89 -5.56
CA VAL A 334 13.67 -13.53 -6.02
C VAL A 334 14.73 -13.55 -4.92
N ALA A 335 14.99 -12.39 -4.30
CA ALA A 335 15.96 -12.27 -3.22
C ALA A 335 15.58 -13.15 -2.02
N ALA A 336 14.28 -13.28 -1.72
CA ALA A 336 13.78 -14.10 -0.62
C ALA A 336 13.97 -15.59 -0.88
N VAL A 337 13.73 -16.05 -2.11
CA VAL A 337 14.00 -17.45 -2.49
C VAL A 337 15.48 -17.78 -2.36
N LEU A 338 16.36 -16.89 -2.81
CA LEU A 338 17.81 -17.10 -2.68
C LEU A 338 18.27 -17.09 -1.21
N ALA A 339 17.76 -16.15 -0.41
CA ALA A 339 18.05 -16.11 1.03
C ALA A 339 17.54 -17.37 1.75
N ALA A 340 16.33 -17.83 1.42
CA ALA A 340 15.73 -19.03 1.99
C ALA A 340 16.49 -20.30 1.56
N ALA A 341 16.95 -20.38 0.31
CA ALA A 341 17.73 -21.51 -0.20
C ALA A 341 19.11 -21.61 0.47
N ALA A 342 19.69 -20.50 0.92
CA ALA A 342 20.95 -20.48 1.66
C ALA A 342 20.83 -21.02 3.10
N ASN A 343 19.62 -21.12 3.67
CA ASN A 343 19.41 -21.71 4.98
C ASN A 343 19.72 -23.22 4.96
N SER A 344 20.58 -23.70 5.86
CA SER A 344 21.06 -25.09 5.89
C SER A 344 19.92 -26.12 5.85
N SER A 345 18.90 -25.91 6.69
CA SER A 345 17.73 -26.80 6.75
C SER A 345 16.92 -26.85 5.44
N CYS A 346 16.90 -25.75 4.68
CA CYS A 346 16.23 -25.71 3.39
C CYS A 346 17.11 -26.31 2.29
N ALA A 347 18.41 -25.99 2.30
CA ALA A 347 19.40 -26.55 1.39
C ALA A 347 19.44 -28.08 1.46
N GLU A 348 19.45 -28.66 2.68
CA GLU A 348 19.40 -30.11 2.89
C GLU A 348 18.12 -30.74 2.31
N ALA A 349 16.96 -30.10 2.51
CA ALA A 349 15.69 -30.59 1.98
C ALA A 349 15.64 -30.54 0.45
N LEU A 350 16.21 -29.49 -0.15
CA LEU A 350 16.28 -29.33 -1.60
C LEU A 350 17.27 -30.33 -2.23
N ALA A 351 18.43 -30.52 -1.60
CA ALA A 351 19.40 -31.54 -2.01
C ALA A 351 18.80 -32.95 -1.94
N ALA A 352 18.10 -33.28 -0.86
CA ALA A 352 17.40 -34.57 -0.71
C ALA A 352 16.29 -34.76 -1.76
N ALA A 353 15.69 -33.68 -2.25
CA ALA A 353 14.69 -33.72 -3.31
C ALA A 353 15.28 -33.76 -4.74
N GLY A 354 16.60 -33.73 -4.88
CA GLY A 354 17.30 -33.71 -6.18
C GLY A 354 17.32 -32.32 -6.84
N VAL A 355 16.92 -31.27 -6.13
CA VAL A 355 16.95 -29.89 -6.64
C VAL A 355 18.34 -29.30 -6.36
N ALA A 356 19.28 -29.59 -7.26
CA ALA A 356 20.63 -29.06 -7.18
C ALA A 356 20.69 -27.65 -7.79
N ASN A 357 21.49 -26.77 -7.17
CA ASN A 357 21.79 -25.41 -7.63
C ASN A 357 20.54 -24.53 -7.89
N VAL A 358 19.83 -24.20 -6.81
CA VAL A 358 18.63 -23.34 -6.82
C VAL A 358 18.93 -21.97 -7.44
N GLU A 359 20.13 -21.43 -7.22
CA GLU A 359 20.55 -20.16 -7.80
C GLU A 359 20.52 -20.23 -9.33
N LYS A 360 21.13 -21.26 -9.94
CA LYS A 360 21.08 -21.49 -11.39
C LYS A 360 19.63 -21.60 -11.88
N LEU A 361 18.77 -22.33 -11.17
CA LEU A 361 17.36 -22.46 -11.54
C LEU A 361 16.59 -21.13 -11.46
N VAL A 362 16.89 -20.28 -10.46
CA VAL A 362 16.31 -18.94 -10.33
C VAL A 362 16.78 -18.03 -11.46
N LYS A 363 18.08 -18.03 -11.78
CA LYS A 363 18.63 -17.26 -12.91
C LYS A 363 17.95 -17.66 -14.22
N LEU A 364 17.86 -18.98 -14.47
CA LEU A 364 17.14 -19.51 -15.62
C LEU A 364 15.66 -19.11 -15.63
N ALA A 365 14.96 -19.17 -14.49
CA ALA A 365 13.54 -18.84 -14.40
C ALA A 365 13.25 -17.35 -14.67
N VAL A 366 14.13 -16.46 -14.22
CA VAL A 366 13.94 -15.00 -14.30
C VAL A 366 14.43 -14.43 -15.63
N CYS A 367 15.56 -14.94 -16.15
CA CYS A 367 16.18 -14.42 -17.37
C CYS A 367 15.66 -15.10 -18.64
N GLN A 368 14.91 -16.19 -18.55
CA GLN A 368 14.27 -16.77 -19.73
C GLN A 368 13.29 -15.76 -20.32
N PRO A 369 13.35 -15.51 -21.65
CA PRO A 369 12.33 -14.70 -22.31
C PRO A 369 10.99 -15.33 -21.98
N ALA A 370 10.04 -14.51 -21.50
CA ALA A 370 8.71 -14.97 -21.14
C ALA A 370 8.23 -15.93 -22.22
N LEU A 371 7.96 -17.19 -21.83
CA LEU A 371 7.31 -18.15 -22.72
C LEU A 371 6.19 -17.37 -23.39
N PRO A 372 6.15 -17.31 -24.74
CA PRO A 372 5.31 -16.36 -25.45
C PRO A 372 3.93 -16.46 -24.83
N GLU A 373 3.52 -15.37 -24.14
CA GLU A 373 2.17 -15.27 -23.61
C GLU A 373 1.31 -15.51 -24.82
N ARG A 374 0.74 -16.72 -24.93
CA ARG A 374 -0.22 -17.04 -25.96
C ARG A 374 -1.40 -16.19 -25.57
N THR A 375 -1.40 -14.97 -26.10
CA THR A 375 -2.43 -13.97 -25.90
C THR A 375 -3.72 -14.73 -26.07
N LEU A 376 -4.46 -14.86 -24.97
CA LEU A 376 -5.88 -15.13 -25.02
C LEU A 376 -6.44 -13.99 -25.87
N LYS A 377 -6.42 -14.18 -27.20
CA LYS A 377 -7.32 -13.53 -28.13
C LYS A 377 -8.70 -14.03 -27.70
N ARG A 378 -9.21 -13.50 -26.59
CA ARG A 378 -10.61 -13.18 -26.51
C ARG A 378 -10.81 -12.28 -27.72
N LYS A 379 -11.28 -12.88 -28.81
CA LYS A 379 -12.02 -12.16 -29.85
C LYS A 379 -12.98 -11.28 -29.06
N ALA A 380 -12.70 -9.99 -28.98
CA ALA A 380 -13.74 -9.04 -28.69
C ALA A 380 -14.78 -9.32 -29.77
N GLU A 381 -15.90 -9.93 -29.39
CA GLU A 381 -17.03 -10.01 -30.29
C GLU A 381 -17.40 -8.57 -30.63
N PRO A 382 -17.34 -8.17 -31.91
CA PRO A 382 -17.93 -6.91 -32.30
C PRO A 382 -19.44 -7.04 -32.08
N CYS A 383 -19.98 -6.25 -31.16
CA CYS A 383 -21.39 -5.92 -31.16
C CYS A 383 -21.68 -5.14 -32.44
N ASP A 384 -22.15 -5.82 -33.49
CA ASP A 384 -22.78 -5.16 -34.63
C ASP A 384 -24.17 -5.74 -34.86
N GLU A 385 -25.14 -4.84 -34.75
CA GLU A 385 -26.47 -4.99 -35.31
C GLU A 385 -26.38 -5.02 -36.85
N THR A 386 -27.17 -5.92 -37.45
CA THR A 386 -27.44 -6.24 -38.88
C THR A 386 -27.61 -5.04 -39.86
N PRO A 387 -27.66 -5.20 -41.22
CA PRO A 387 -28.07 -6.38 -41.99
C PRO A 387 -27.36 -6.72 -43.33
N GLN A 388 -27.57 -7.99 -43.73
CA GLN A 388 -27.65 -8.59 -45.07
C GLN A 388 -27.08 -7.84 -46.29
N GLY A 389 -26.17 -8.50 -47.01
CA GLY A 389 -26.10 -8.36 -48.46
C GLY A 389 -24.80 -8.83 -49.13
N VAL A 390 -24.92 -9.88 -49.95
CA VAL A 390 -24.26 -10.01 -51.27
C VAL A 390 -22.84 -10.64 -51.32
N LYS A 391 -22.86 -11.92 -51.77
CA LYS A 391 -21.92 -12.63 -52.69
C LYS A 391 -20.55 -13.06 -52.12
N ARG A 392 -20.32 -14.35 -51.82
CA ARG A 392 -20.06 -15.48 -52.74
C ARG A 392 -19.16 -15.12 -53.93
N ALA A 393 -17.85 -15.26 -53.73
CA ALA A 393 -16.85 -15.72 -54.71
C ALA A 393 -15.44 -15.46 -54.16
N LYS A 394 -14.90 -16.35 -53.30
CA LYS A 394 -13.47 -16.36 -52.93
C LYS A 394 -13.00 -17.63 -52.21
N HIS A 395 -13.68 -18.76 -52.42
CA HIS A 395 -13.41 -20.01 -51.70
C HIS A 395 -12.79 -21.12 -52.57
N GLU A 396 -12.27 -20.77 -53.76
CA GLU A 396 -11.66 -21.75 -54.68
C GLU A 396 -10.15 -21.51 -54.88
N GLU A 397 -9.65 -20.32 -54.57
CA GLU A 397 -8.22 -19.97 -54.72
C GLU A 397 -7.35 -20.36 -53.50
N LEU A 398 -7.98 -20.65 -52.36
CA LEU A 398 -7.28 -21.07 -51.13
C LEU A 398 -7.15 -22.59 -50.98
N ALA A 399 -7.81 -23.38 -51.83
CA ALA A 399 -7.72 -24.85 -51.81
C ALA A 399 -6.56 -25.40 -52.67
N GLU A 400 -6.10 -24.66 -53.68
CA GLU A 400 -4.94 -25.08 -54.50
C GLU A 400 -3.58 -24.73 -53.86
N ARG A 401 -3.54 -23.72 -52.99
CA ARG A 401 -2.31 -23.35 -52.27
C ARG A 401 -1.91 -24.33 -51.17
N ALA A 402 -2.88 -25.05 -50.61
CA ALA A 402 -2.65 -26.07 -49.57
C ALA A 402 -2.17 -27.43 -50.12
N LYS A 403 -2.16 -27.63 -51.45
CA LYS A 403 -1.66 -28.87 -52.08
C LYS A 403 -0.21 -28.79 -52.56
N MET A 404 0.39 -27.59 -52.64
CA MET A 404 1.81 -27.45 -53.04
C MET A 404 2.79 -27.38 -51.85
N GLU A 405 2.32 -27.34 -50.60
CA GLU A 405 3.20 -27.34 -49.43
C GLU A 405 3.47 -28.75 -48.86
N ASP A 406 2.85 -29.81 -49.38
CA ASP A 406 2.95 -31.17 -48.84
C ASP A 406 3.93 -32.10 -49.60
N GLU A 407 4.51 -31.65 -50.71
CA GLU A 407 5.51 -32.43 -51.48
C GLU A 407 6.97 -32.02 -51.23
N GLY A 408 7.20 -30.98 -50.41
CA GLY A 408 8.55 -30.53 -50.02
C GLY A 408 9.13 -31.20 -48.77
N ALA A 409 8.34 -31.97 -48.02
CA ALA A 409 8.70 -32.44 -46.67
C ALA A 409 9.21 -33.89 -46.59
N GLN A 410 9.53 -34.55 -47.71
CA GLN A 410 9.92 -35.98 -47.71
C GLN A 410 11.35 -36.31 -48.17
N THR A 411 12.27 -35.33 -48.26
CA THR A 411 13.68 -35.60 -48.65
C THR A 411 14.75 -35.24 -47.62
N GLU A 412 14.41 -34.94 -46.35
CA GLU A 412 15.37 -34.69 -45.27
C GLU A 412 15.37 -35.74 -44.13
N ALA A 413 14.90 -36.96 -44.39
CA ALA A 413 14.81 -38.02 -43.36
C ALA A 413 15.96 -39.05 -43.38
N ALA A 414 17.09 -38.75 -44.03
CA ALA A 414 18.23 -39.68 -44.11
C ALA A 414 19.56 -38.95 -43.90
N GLY A 415 19.77 -38.41 -42.70
CA GLY A 415 21.03 -37.73 -42.37
C GLY A 415 21.12 -37.20 -40.93
N VAL A 416 20.57 -37.89 -39.94
CA VAL A 416 20.67 -37.47 -38.53
C VAL A 416 21.24 -38.60 -37.68
N THR A 417 22.54 -38.82 -37.82
CA THR A 417 23.35 -39.52 -36.82
C THR A 417 24.71 -38.82 -36.75
N ASN A 418 24.75 -37.63 -36.14
CA ASN A 418 25.93 -36.99 -35.52
C ASN A 418 25.66 -35.51 -35.16
N ALA A 419 24.59 -35.23 -34.39
CA ALA A 419 24.25 -33.89 -33.90
C ALA A 419 24.34 -33.79 -32.36
N SER A 420 25.25 -34.55 -31.74
CA SER A 420 25.40 -34.56 -30.27
C SER A 420 26.47 -33.61 -29.75
N ALA A 421 27.37 -33.10 -30.61
CA ALA A 421 28.48 -32.24 -30.19
C ALA A 421 28.18 -30.73 -30.27
N GLY A 422 27.18 -30.31 -31.06
CA GLY A 422 26.81 -28.89 -31.17
C GLY A 422 25.79 -28.39 -30.13
N GLY A 423 25.31 -29.28 -29.26
CA GLY A 423 24.34 -28.91 -28.21
C GLY A 423 25.00 -28.32 -26.97
N GLU A 424 26.20 -28.79 -26.60
CA GLU A 424 26.91 -28.33 -25.41
C GLU A 424 27.42 -26.89 -25.57
N GLU A 425 27.98 -26.53 -26.73
CA GLU A 425 28.43 -25.15 -26.99
C GLU A 425 27.26 -24.13 -26.97
N ALA A 426 26.09 -24.51 -27.51
CA ALA A 426 24.92 -23.63 -27.53
C ALA A 426 24.29 -23.44 -26.12
N ASP A 427 24.37 -24.47 -25.27
CA ASP A 427 23.91 -24.36 -23.87
C ASP A 427 24.88 -23.51 -23.03
N GLU A 428 26.19 -23.57 -23.30
CA GLU A 428 27.20 -22.71 -22.66
C GLU A 428 27.02 -21.22 -23.02
N GLU A 429 26.90 -20.89 -24.31
CA GLU A 429 26.64 -19.51 -24.76
C GLU A 429 25.38 -18.92 -24.11
N ARG A 430 24.31 -19.73 -24.01
CA ARG A 430 23.06 -19.33 -23.37
C ARG A 430 23.20 -19.09 -21.87
N GLU A 431 24.03 -19.88 -21.18
CA GLU A 431 24.32 -19.68 -19.76
C GLU A 431 25.10 -18.38 -19.53
N GLU A 432 26.05 -18.06 -20.41
CA GLU A 432 26.80 -16.80 -20.36
C GLU A 432 25.87 -15.59 -20.56
N GLU A 433 24.97 -15.64 -21.54
CA GLU A 433 23.97 -14.57 -21.76
C GLU A 433 23.07 -14.35 -20.53
N ILE A 434 22.62 -15.44 -19.90
CA ILE A 434 21.78 -15.38 -18.71
C ILE A 434 22.54 -14.78 -17.53
N GLU A 435 23.79 -15.16 -17.36
CA GLU A 435 24.66 -14.62 -16.31
C GLU A 435 24.96 -13.13 -16.53
N GLU A 436 25.15 -12.70 -17.79
CA GLU A 436 25.32 -11.29 -18.12
C GLU A 436 24.05 -10.47 -17.80
N ILE A 437 22.87 -10.94 -18.21
CA ILE A 437 21.59 -10.27 -17.90
C ILE A 437 21.38 -10.19 -16.38
N TRP A 438 21.65 -11.28 -15.66
CA TRP A 438 21.54 -11.33 -14.21
C TRP A 438 22.43 -10.29 -13.52
N ASN A 439 23.70 -10.25 -13.92
CA ASN A 439 24.69 -9.34 -13.35
C ASN A 439 24.35 -7.88 -13.64
N ASN A 440 23.87 -7.59 -14.84
CA ASN A 440 23.51 -6.23 -15.25
C ASN A 440 22.20 -5.73 -14.62
N CYS A 441 21.24 -6.61 -14.33
CA CYS A 441 19.89 -6.19 -13.91
C CYS A 441 19.56 -6.44 -12.44
N LEU A 442 20.07 -7.51 -11.83
CA LEU A 442 19.54 -8.00 -10.54
C LEU A 442 20.60 -8.20 -9.46
N GLN A 443 21.84 -8.58 -9.81
CA GLN A 443 22.86 -8.95 -8.84
C GLN A 443 23.11 -7.87 -7.77
N THR A 444 23.28 -6.61 -8.19
CA THR A 444 23.48 -5.48 -7.25
C THR A 444 22.27 -5.27 -6.34
N SER A 445 21.05 -5.36 -6.88
CA SER A 445 19.81 -5.20 -6.11
C SER A 445 19.64 -6.32 -5.08
N ILE A 446 19.91 -7.57 -5.48
CA ILE A 446 19.83 -8.74 -4.60
C ILE A 446 20.88 -8.65 -3.48
N ALA A 447 22.12 -8.28 -3.80
CA ALA A 447 23.17 -8.07 -2.80
C ALA A 447 22.78 -7.00 -1.78
N HIS A 448 22.22 -5.87 -2.24
CA HIS A 448 21.71 -4.83 -1.35
C HIS A 448 20.56 -5.33 -0.46
N ILE A 449 19.60 -6.10 -1.03
CA ILE A 449 18.50 -6.68 -0.25
C ILE A 449 19.04 -7.64 0.83
N HIS A 450 20.02 -8.48 0.50
CA HIS A 450 20.62 -9.42 1.46
C HIS A 450 21.41 -8.72 2.56
N GLU A 451 22.09 -7.61 2.25
CA GLU A 451 22.75 -6.76 3.25
C GLU A 451 21.73 -6.17 4.24
N GLU A 452 20.67 -5.57 3.71
CA GLU A 452 19.60 -5.00 4.53
C GLU A 452 18.88 -6.07 5.36
N LEU A 453 18.66 -7.27 4.80
CA LEU A 453 18.12 -8.39 5.56
C LEU A 453 19.01 -8.78 6.74
N ARG A 454 20.34 -8.79 6.56
CA ARG A 454 21.27 -9.07 7.66
C ARG A 454 21.13 -8.02 8.77
N ARG A 455 21.09 -6.73 8.39
CA ARG A 455 20.86 -5.62 9.32
C ARG A 455 19.53 -5.75 10.08
N ILE A 456 18.45 -6.14 9.40
CA ILE A 456 17.14 -6.35 10.05
C ILE A 456 17.16 -7.55 11.00
N ARG A 457 17.85 -8.64 10.66
CA ARG A 457 18.03 -9.78 11.58
C ARG A 457 18.83 -9.39 12.81
N GLU A 458 19.85 -8.54 12.67
CA GLU A 458 20.57 -7.97 13.81
C GLU A 458 19.66 -7.12 14.70
N LEU A 459 18.82 -6.25 14.10
CA LEU A 459 17.81 -5.50 14.84
C LEU A 459 16.85 -6.44 15.58
N GLN A 460 16.33 -7.47 14.92
CA GLN A 460 15.47 -8.49 15.53
C GLN A 460 16.16 -9.15 16.74
N ASN A 461 17.43 -9.56 16.60
CA ASN A 461 18.19 -10.16 17.69
C ASN A 461 18.36 -9.19 18.86
N ARG A 462 18.67 -7.91 18.59
CA ARG A 462 18.83 -6.89 19.63
C ARG A 462 17.50 -6.60 20.35
N VAL A 463 16.38 -6.57 19.62
CA VAL A 463 15.04 -6.40 20.20
C VAL A 463 14.68 -7.60 21.07
N GLN A 464 14.95 -8.82 20.60
CA GLN A 464 14.71 -10.05 21.36
C GLN A 464 15.55 -10.12 22.65
N ASN A 465 16.78 -9.57 22.60
CA ASN A 465 17.67 -9.46 23.75
C ASN A 465 17.41 -8.21 24.63
N GLN A 466 16.32 -7.47 24.38
CA GLN A 466 15.93 -6.26 25.12
C GLN A 466 16.96 -5.11 25.08
N GLN A 467 17.93 -5.14 24.17
CA GLN A 467 19.02 -4.16 24.09
C GLN A 467 18.62 -2.82 23.44
N VAL A 468 17.46 -2.78 22.77
CA VAL A 468 17.02 -1.63 21.96
C VAL A 468 15.93 -0.82 22.66
N GLY A 469 15.25 -1.43 23.64
CA GLY A 469 14.04 -0.87 24.27
C GLY A 469 14.25 0.51 24.86
N GLU A 470 15.30 0.70 25.66
CA GLU A 470 15.58 2.00 26.30
C GLU A 470 15.90 3.10 25.28
N SER A 471 16.78 2.80 24.31
CA SER A 471 17.16 3.77 23.28
C SER A 471 15.98 4.19 22.40
N MET A 472 15.11 3.25 22.02
CA MET A 472 13.90 3.56 21.24
C MET A 472 12.83 4.24 22.08
N GLY A 473 12.76 3.90 23.38
CA GLY A 473 11.91 4.59 24.36
C GLY A 473 12.24 6.08 24.45
N GLN A 474 13.53 6.42 24.59
CA GLN A 474 13.98 7.82 24.62
C GLN A 474 13.65 8.57 23.32
N ILE A 475 13.85 7.93 22.17
CA ILE A 475 13.51 8.55 20.87
C ILE A 475 11.98 8.74 20.76
N LEU A 476 11.20 7.76 21.21
CA LEU A 476 9.74 7.84 21.21
C LEU A 476 9.23 8.93 22.14
N GLU A 477 9.74 9.02 23.37
CA GLU A 477 9.42 10.09 24.33
C GLU A 477 9.69 11.47 23.72
N ALA A 478 10.86 11.66 23.10
CA ALA A 478 11.17 12.90 22.40
C ALA A 478 10.21 13.21 21.23
N CYS A 479 9.65 12.19 20.57
CA CYS A 479 8.61 12.38 19.56
C CYS A 479 7.27 12.77 20.19
N ILE A 480 6.89 12.13 21.31
CA ILE A 480 5.65 12.42 22.05
C ILE A 480 5.68 13.86 22.56
N ASP A 481 6.79 14.28 23.19
CA ASP A 481 6.97 15.66 23.66
C ASP A 481 6.80 16.68 22.51
N ALA A 482 7.32 16.35 21.33
CA ALA A 482 7.18 17.20 20.14
C ALA A 482 5.73 17.26 19.63
N ILE A 483 4.99 16.16 19.70
CA ILE A 483 3.57 16.09 19.31
C ILE A 483 2.71 16.88 20.28
N GLU A 484 2.92 16.71 21.58
CA GLU A 484 2.19 17.45 22.62
C GLU A 484 2.43 18.96 22.50
N GLU A 485 3.66 19.37 22.17
CA GLU A 485 3.99 20.77 21.91
C GLU A 485 3.21 21.32 20.69
N GLN A 486 3.05 20.53 19.62
CA GLN A 486 2.25 20.93 18.47
C GLN A 486 0.76 21.03 18.78
N GLN A 487 0.22 20.09 19.57
CA GLN A 487 -1.19 20.07 19.94
C GLN A 487 -1.55 21.25 20.86
N ALA A 488 -0.69 21.57 21.83
CA ALA A 488 -0.89 22.71 22.73
C ALA A 488 -0.96 24.05 21.98
N GLU A 489 -0.18 24.21 20.90
CA GLU A 489 -0.25 25.43 20.07
C GLU A 489 -1.51 25.47 19.22
N ALA A 490 -1.93 24.35 18.63
CA ALA A 490 -3.18 24.28 17.86
C ALA A 490 -4.40 24.63 18.73
N GLU A 491 -4.42 24.17 20.00
CA GLU A 491 -5.45 24.54 20.96
C GLU A 491 -5.38 26.02 21.35
N PHE A 492 -4.17 26.56 21.56
CA PHE A 492 -3.98 27.98 21.87
C PHE A 492 -4.45 28.89 20.73
N ASP A 493 -4.09 28.59 19.48
CA ASP A 493 -4.50 29.34 18.30
C ASP A 493 -6.01 29.30 18.08
N SER A 494 -6.62 28.12 18.33
CA SER A 494 -8.08 27.93 18.30
C SER A 494 -8.76 28.80 19.36
N TRP A 495 -8.23 28.81 20.60
CA TRP A 495 -8.75 29.63 21.69
C TRP A 495 -8.58 31.14 21.42
N GLU A 496 -7.43 31.56 20.91
CA GLU A 496 -7.17 32.97 20.57
C GLU A 496 -8.09 33.44 19.43
N SER A 497 -8.30 32.60 18.42
CA SER A 497 -9.23 32.87 17.31
C SER A 497 -10.67 33.00 17.82
N ALA A 498 -11.10 32.13 18.73
CA ALA A 498 -12.41 32.22 19.37
C ALA A 498 -12.56 33.50 20.19
N ARG A 499 -11.50 33.92 20.91
CA ARG A 499 -11.47 35.16 21.69
C ARG A 499 -11.55 36.41 20.82
N ARG A 500 -10.75 36.49 19.76
CA ARG A 500 -10.80 37.59 18.76
C ARG A 500 -12.19 37.69 18.11
N GLY A 501 -12.79 36.55 17.76
CA GLY A 501 -14.16 36.51 17.24
C GLY A 501 -15.23 37.00 18.24
N SER A 502 -14.99 36.82 19.54
CA SER A 502 -15.88 37.32 20.61
C SER A 502 -15.74 38.84 20.80
N ASP A 503 -14.51 39.36 20.79
CA ASP A 503 -14.25 40.80 20.92
C ASP A 503 -14.81 41.58 19.72
N ASP A 504 -14.69 41.04 18.50
CA ASP A 504 -15.33 41.60 17.30
C ASP A 504 -16.86 41.63 17.43
N LYS A 505 -17.47 40.57 17.97
CA LYS A 505 -18.93 40.53 18.23
C LYS A 505 -19.33 41.56 19.29
N LYS A 506 -18.53 41.74 20.34
CA LYS A 506 -18.77 42.73 21.40
C LYS A 506 -18.64 44.16 20.86
N GLU A 507 -17.64 44.42 20.02
CA GLU A 507 -17.45 45.72 19.36
C GLU A 507 -18.60 46.03 18.38
N LYS A 508 -19.02 45.05 17.56
CA LYS A 508 -20.19 45.18 16.69
C LYS A 508 -21.48 45.47 17.48
N ARG A 509 -21.66 44.83 18.65
CA ARG A 509 -22.80 45.12 19.56
C ARG A 509 -22.73 46.56 20.09
N LYS A 510 -21.58 47.01 20.59
CA LYS A 510 -21.37 48.40 21.05
C LYS A 510 -21.64 49.42 19.93
N LYS A 511 -21.16 49.17 18.71
CA LYS A 511 -21.43 50.03 17.53
C LYS A 511 -22.93 50.06 17.18
N LYS A 512 -23.62 48.91 17.22
CA LYS A 512 -25.07 48.84 16.97
C LYS A 512 -25.87 49.57 18.03
N GLU A 513 -25.48 49.46 19.29
CA GLU A 513 -26.11 50.15 20.41
C GLU A 513 -25.90 51.68 20.33
N LYS A 514 -24.67 52.12 20.02
CA LYS A 514 -24.36 53.54 19.78
C LYS A 514 -25.16 54.11 18.60
N LYS A 515 -25.32 53.35 17.51
CA LYS A 515 -26.17 53.73 16.36
C LYS A 515 -27.66 53.80 16.74
N LYS A 516 -28.14 52.89 17.60
CA LYS A 516 -29.51 52.90 18.11
C LYS A 516 -29.77 54.11 19.03
N LYS A 517 -28.80 54.45 19.89
CA LYS A 517 -28.88 55.64 20.76
C LYS A 517 -28.92 56.93 19.94
N LYS A 518 -28.03 57.09 18.95
CA LYS A 518 -28.03 58.24 18.04
C LYS A 518 -29.35 58.41 17.26
N ARG A 519 -30.00 57.30 16.88
CA ARG A 519 -31.33 57.35 16.24
C ARG A 519 -32.44 57.83 17.18
N ARG A 520 -32.39 57.50 18.47
CA ARG A 520 -33.36 57.99 19.47
C ARG A 520 -33.21 59.48 19.72
N GLU A 521 -31.97 59.96 19.83
CA GLU A 521 -31.68 61.39 20.00
C GLU A 521 -32.08 62.23 18.77
N GLN A 522 -32.12 61.65 17.57
CA GLN A 522 -32.60 62.33 16.35
C GLN A 522 -34.13 62.38 16.20
N THR A 523 -34.87 61.49 16.87
CA THR A 523 -36.34 61.48 16.83
C THR A 523 -36.99 62.40 17.86
N ASP A 524 -36.21 62.95 18.81
CA ASP A 524 -36.68 63.90 19.83
C ASP A 524 -36.41 65.38 19.45
N ALA A 525 -36.03 65.66 18.20
CA ALA A 525 -35.99 67.03 17.70
C ALA A 525 -37.44 67.53 17.48
N PRO A 526 -37.81 68.71 18.00
CA PRO A 526 -39.16 69.25 17.84
C PRO A 526 -39.47 69.48 16.36
N PRO A 527 -40.73 69.23 15.92
CA PRO A 527 -41.14 69.56 14.57
C PRO A 527 -41.05 71.08 14.38
N ASP A 528 -40.22 71.52 13.45
CA ASP A 528 -40.17 72.90 13.00
C ASP A 528 -41.44 73.17 12.18
N ASP A 529 -42.34 73.97 12.75
CA ASP A 529 -43.52 74.51 12.10
C ASP A 529 -43.11 75.53 11.03
N ALA A 530 -43.10 75.12 9.76
CA ALA A 530 -43.18 76.08 8.66
C ALA A 530 -43.83 75.51 7.39
N GLN A 531 -44.98 76.09 7.06
CA GLN A 531 -45.53 76.34 5.71
C GLN A 531 -46.20 75.20 4.93
N ARG A 532 -47.47 75.02 5.28
CA ARG A 532 -48.66 75.17 4.40
C ARG A 532 -48.38 75.56 2.93
N GLY A 533 -48.81 74.71 2.00
CA GLY A 533 -49.06 75.15 0.61
C GLY A 533 -49.31 74.04 -0.42
N GLY A 534 -50.56 73.62 -0.58
CA GLY A 534 -51.16 73.33 -1.90
C GLY A 534 -50.96 71.95 -2.54
N ASP A 535 -51.96 71.08 -2.34
CA ASP A 535 -52.43 70.09 -3.32
C ASP A 535 -52.86 70.79 -4.64
N PRO A 536 -52.86 70.13 -5.83
CA PRO A 536 -53.87 69.09 -6.07
C PRO A 536 -53.65 68.00 -7.15
N VAL A 537 -54.49 66.95 -7.03
CA VAL A 537 -55.13 66.12 -8.08
C VAL A 537 -54.34 64.96 -8.74
N SER A 538 -54.89 63.74 -8.54
CA SER A 538 -54.69 62.43 -9.20
C SER A 538 -54.97 62.43 -10.74
N PRO A 539 -55.10 61.31 -11.52
CA PRO A 539 -54.93 59.86 -11.24
C PRO A 539 -54.26 59.04 -12.40
N LYS A 540 -54.34 57.69 -12.30
CA LYS A 540 -54.15 56.60 -13.31
C LYS A 540 -52.72 56.03 -13.43
N ALA A 541 -52.49 54.74 -13.66
CA ALA A 541 -53.30 53.52 -13.69
C ALA A 541 -52.35 52.31 -13.86
N ALA A 542 -52.78 51.13 -13.36
CA ALA A 542 -52.52 49.76 -13.87
C ALA A 542 -51.03 49.27 -13.99
N SER A 543 -50.67 48.00 -13.82
CA SER A 543 -51.42 46.74 -13.80
C SER A 543 -50.62 45.65 -13.07
N PHE A 544 -51.39 44.76 -12.44
CA PHE A 544 -51.06 43.42 -11.96
C PHE A 544 -50.40 42.49 -13.00
N SER A 545 -49.59 41.54 -12.51
CA SER A 545 -49.84 40.11 -12.75
C SER A 545 -49.18 39.29 -11.66
N ALA A 546 -50.01 38.48 -11.00
CA ALA A 546 -49.67 37.48 -10.00
C ALA A 546 -49.84 36.10 -10.62
N SER A 547 -49.10 35.12 -10.13
CA SER A 547 -49.57 33.72 -10.12
C SER A 547 -49.08 33.04 -8.85
N GLN A 548 -50.06 32.62 -8.07
CA GLN A 548 -50.00 31.84 -6.84
C GLN A 548 -49.86 30.34 -7.18
N ILE A 549 -49.22 29.57 -6.30
CA ILE A 549 -49.72 28.26 -5.85
C ILE A 549 -49.51 28.20 -4.31
N ASN A 550 -50.55 27.75 -3.62
CA ASN A 550 -50.74 27.73 -2.17
C ASN A 550 -50.91 26.28 -1.67
N LEU A 551 -50.74 26.10 -0.35
CA LEU A 551 -51.20 24.98 0.51
C LEU A 551 -50.43 23.65 0.34
N VAL A 552 -49.98 22.95 1.39
CA VAL A 552 -50.72 22.49 2.58
C VAL A 552 -49.82 22.44 3.82
N ARG A 553 -50.39 22.85 4.96
CA ARG A 553 -49.84 22.78 6.31
C ARG A 553 -50.74 21.83 7.11
N GLU A 554 -50.22 20.69 7.53
CA GLU A 554 -50.86 19.86 8.56
C GLU A 554 -50.01 19.83 9.83
N LYS A 555 -50.62 20.32 10.90
CA LYS A 555 -50.28 20.02 12.29
C LYS A 555 -51.16 18.85 12.71
N HIS A 556 -50.59 17.81 13.32
CA HIS A 556 -51.29 16.98 14.30
C HIS A 556 -50.40 16.84 15.53
N GLY A 557 -51.01 17.03 16.69
CA GLY A 557 -50.47 16.71 18.01
C GLY A 557 -51.33 15.65 18.69
N GLY A 558 -50.78 15.06 19.75
CA GLY A 558 -51.32 14.02 20.64
C GLY A 558 -50.12 13.18 21.10
N GLN A 559 -49.58 13.22 22.33
CA GLN A 559 -50.15 12.89 23.66
C GLN A 559 -50.82 11.49 23.59
N GLU A 560 -50.49 10.44 24.35
CA GLU A 560 -49.95 10.24 25.71
C GLU A 560 -49.32 8.83 25.87
N GLY A 561 -48.62 8.61 26.99
CA GLY A 561 -48.29 7.29 27.57
C GLY A 561 -46.81 6.94 27.43
N GLY A 562 -45.95 6.93 28.45
CA GLY A 562 -46.18 6.68 29.88
C GLY A 562 -45.57 5.32 30.21
N GLU A 563 -44.32 5.30 30.69
CA GLU A 563 -43.78 4.33 31.66
C GLU A 563 -42.34 4.68 32.01
N THR A 564 -42.21 5.44 33.09
CA THR A 564 -41.02 5.51 33.94
C THR A 564 -40.91 4.21 34.72
N GLN A 565 -39.82 3.47 34.57
CA GLN A 565 -39.40 2.48 35.56
C GLN A 565 -38.14 2.97 36.26
N ASP A 566 -38.38 3.42 37.48
CA ASP A 566 -37.42 3.61 38.54
C ASP A 566 -36.71 2.29 38.86
N PHE A 567 -35.38 2.31 38.92
CA PHE A 567 -34.62 1.36 39.75
C PHE A 567 -33.80 2.17 40.74
N ALA A 568 -34.37 2.30 41.94
CA ALA A 568 -33.69 2.72 43.15
C ALA A 568 -32.89 1.53 43.74
N PRO A 569 -31.91 1.80 44.63
CA PRO A 569 -30.90 0.85 45.05
C PRO A 569 -31.38 -0.01 46.22
N GLY A 570 -31.04 -1.31 46.19
CA GLY A 570 -31.29 -2.25 47.27
C GLY A 570 -30.04 -2.48 48.12
N SER A 571 -30.15 -2.17 49.40
CA SER A 571 -29.16 -2.35 50.46
C SER A 571 -29.38 -3.66 51.25
N VAL A 572 -28.29 -4.31 51.65
CA VAL A 572 -28.06 -5.04 52.92
C VAL A 572 -28.77 -6.39 53.16
N ALA A 573 -27.95 -7.46 53.20
CA ALA A 573 -27.93 -8.54 54.20
C ALA A 573 -26.55 -9.22 54.06
N ASP A 574 -25.57 -8.99 54.93
CA ASP A 574 -25.38 -9.60 56.26
C ASP A 574 -25.31 -11.14 56.19
N GLU A 575 -24.11 -11.69 56.02
CA GLU A 575 -23.75 -12.94 56.69
C GLU A 575 -22.26 -12.95 57.07
N SER A 576 -22.10 -12.91 58.39
CA SER A 576 -20.95 -13.14 59.25
C SER A 576 -20.03 -14.30 58.87
N GLY A 577 -18.73 -14.07 59.02
CA GLY A 577 -17.69 -15.11 59.05
C GLY A 577 -16.35 -14.54 59.52
N GLU A 578 -16.24 -14.24 60.82
CA GLU A 578 -14.95 -14.15 61.51
C GLU A 578 -14.21 -15.50 61.45
N VAL A 579 -12.88 -15.50 61.26
CA VAL A 579 -11.88 -16.04 62.21
C VAL A 579 -10.47 -15.88 61.61
N GLN A 580 -9.73 -14.94 62.21
CA GLN A 580 -8.34 -14.97 62.69
C GLN A 580 -7.17 -15.53 61.84
N ASN A 581 -6.13 -14.68 61.81
CA ASN A 581 -4.67 -14.95 61.95
C ASN A 581 -4.01 -15.78 60.82
N ASP A 582 -2.84 -15.46 60.28
CA ASP A 582 -1.60 -15.05 60.94
C ASP A 582 -0.63 -14.32 59.98
N GLU A 583 0.37 -13.72 60.62
CA GLU A 583 1.58 -13.07 60.10
C GLU A 583 2.29 -13.82 58.95
N GLN A 584 2.88 -13.09 57.99
CA GLN A 584 4.35 -12.95 57.86
C GLN A 584 4.77 -12.18 56.60
N ALA A 585 5.81 -11.37 56.79
CA ALA A 585 6.54 -10.64 55.78
C ALA A 585 7.37 -11.54 54.85
N THR A 586 7.62 -11.07 53.63
CA THR A 586 8.85 -11.16 52.78
C THR A 586 8.40 -10.97 51.31
N SER A 587 8.77 -9.87 50.65
CA SER A 587 10.00 -9.67 49.87
C SER A 587 10.19 -10.62 48.68
N SER A 588 10.38 -9.98 47.52
CA SER A 588 11.20 -10.36 46.35
C SER A 588 10.72 -11.44 45.35
N ASP A 589 10.84 -11.03 44.09
CA ASP A 589 11.18 -11.79 42.88
C ASP A 589 10.18 -12.80 42.29
N VAL A 590 9.57 -12.39 41.17
CA VAL A 590 9.03 -13.32 40.17
C VAL A 590 9.74 -13.09 38.84
N ALA A 591 10.78 -13.89 38.64
CA ALA A 591 11.38 -14.17 37.35
C ALA A 591 10.38 -14.96 36.49
N SER A 592 10.17 -14.53 35.25
CA SER A 592 9.37 -15.26 34.25
C SER A 592 10.17 -16.44 33.69
N SER A 593 9.67 -17.65 33.93
CA SER A 593 10.22 -18.89 33.41
C SER A 593 9.69 -19.21 32.01
N VAL A 594 10.65 -19.51 31.15
CA VAL A 594 10.51 -20.12 29.83
C VAL A 594 10.02 -21.57 30.00
N VAL A 595 8.94 -21.94 29.32
CA VAL A 595 8.55 -23.35 29.13
C VAL A 595 8.51 -23.66 27.64
N THR A 596 9.56 -24.33 27.19
CA THR A 596 9.56 -25.17 25.99
C THR A 596 8.72 -26.41 26.26
N SER A 597 7.76 -26.74 25.40
CA SER A 597 7.23 -28.11 25.32
C SER A 597 7.17 -28.59 23.88
N SER A 598 7.84 -29.72 23.69
CA SER A 598 7.90 -30.53 22.49
C SER A 598 6.84 -31.64 22.56
N ARG A 599 6.36 -32.04 21.37
CA ARG A 599 5.89 -33.39 20.97
C ARG A 599 4.51 -33.88 21.43
N PRO A 600 3.95 -34.93 20.79
CA PRO A 600 4.47 -35.75 19.68
C PRO A 600 3.84 -35.49 18.31
#